data_AF-I7FPT0-F1
#
_entry.id   AF-I7FPT0-F1
#
_cell.length_a   1.000
_cell.length_b   1.000
_cell.length_c   1.000
_cell.angle_alpha   90.00
_cell.angle_beta   90.00
_cell.angle_gamma   90.00
#
_symmetry.space_group_name_H-M   'P 1'
#
loop_
_entity.id
_entity.type
_entity.pdbx_description
1 polymer ?
#
loop_
_entity_poly.entity_id
_entity_poly.type
_entity_poly.pdbx_seq_one_letter_code
_entity_poly.pdbx_strand_id
1 'polypeptide(L)'
;MTGVSNPSGNWPQTNNTAGFDIWGTDLGIMWDGGEWNGQRFVHTAFGDTFSGPNMSGWWRSNVLLISTDNVLSDGLGLVQTGTAYQFIPASGRNLFGLFGGSEVTVIPTAGVQIDGTQYVNYMSVRSWDTPGRWTTNFSAISVYDPSTDTWVLAPSTIRSAGWFRSSTLYVPGSQNFQQAAYVLQPEDQVGEDGIRYLYAFGTPSGRAGSAYLSRVPEDAVTDLSKYEYWDGNRWVTGNAAVAAPVIGDSTRSTGLFGFIVDWANDPNVLGGYLGGLVGAKTGGNVSELSVQYNEYLGKYVVLYGDGNNNIQMRIADRPEGPWSDPIELASSADYPGLYAPMIHPWSGTGMLEDDNGDPDVNNLYWNMSLWGDYNVVLMQTDLSGLKTVAV
;
A
#
# COMPACT_ATOMS: atom_id res chain seq x y z
N MET A 1 -4.44 16.42 -12.50
CA MET A 1 -4.57 15.55 -13.67
C MET A 1 -3.26 14.87 -13.97
N THR A 2 -3.22 13.63 -13.53
CA THR A 2 -2.33 12.59 -14.01
C THR A 2 -2.76 12.24 -15.44
N GLY A 3 -1.99 12.61 -16.46
CA GLY A 3 -2.39 12.34 -17.85
C GLY A 3 -2.48 10.83 -18.13
N VAL A 4 -3.36 10.44 -19.07
CA VAL A 4 -3.36 9.08 -19.65
C VAL A 4 -1.99 8.82 -20.25
N SER A 5 -1.38 7.70 -19.87
CA SER A 5 0.02 7.51 -20.15
C SER A 5 0.29 7.33 -21.67
N ASN A 6 1.17 8.14 -22.28
CA ASN A 6 1.70 7.94 -23.64
C ASN A 6 3.20 7.60 -23.58
N PRO A 7 3.66 6.44 -24.09
CA PRO A 7 5.06 5.99 -24.09
C PRO A 7 6.10 6.94 -24.70
N SER A 8 5.70 8.10 -25.25
CA SER A 8 6.58 9.04 -25.95
C SER A 8 7.42 9.97 -25.05
N GLY A 9 7.55 9.70 -23.75
CA GLY A 9 8.56 10.36 -22.88
C GLY A 9 8.35 11.85 -22.57
N ASN A 10 7.23 12.43 -22.96
CA ASN A 10 6.76 13.73 -22.46
C ASN A 10 5.58 13.47 -21.54
N TRP A 11 5.87 13.18 -20.28
CA TRP A 11 4.87 13.06 -19.23
C TRP A 11 4.57 14.47 -18.74
N PRO A 12 3.41 15.08 -19.08
CA PRO A 12 3.06 16.33 -18.45
C PRO A 12 3.11 16.10 -16.93
N GLN A 13 3.81 17.00 -16.22
CA GLN A 13 3.71 17.15 -14.77
C GLN A 13 2.24 17.04 -14.36
N THR A 14 1.95 16.57 -13.14
CA THR A 14 0.58 16.53 -12.58
C THR A 14 -0.11 17.87 -12.87
N ASN A 15 -0.86 17.93 -13.97
CA ASN A 15 -1.37 19.19 -14.47
C ASN A 15 -2.40 19.60 -13.43
N ASN A 16 -2.21 20.79 -12.83
CA ASN A 16 -3.10 21.37 -11.82
C ASN A 16 -2.85 20.99 -10.33
N THR A 17 -1.60 20.79 -9.92
CA THR A 17 -1.26 20.68 -8.47
C THR A 17 -0.79 21.99 -7.82
N ALA A 18 -0.67 23.07 -8.59
CA ALA A 18 -0.19 24.36 -8.09
C ALA A 18 -1.03 24.90 -6.93
N GLY A 19 -2.36 24.68 -6.95
CA GLY A 19 -3.24 25.08 -5.84
C GLY A 19 -2.95 24.36 -4.52
N PHE A 20 -2.30 23.20 -4.57
CA PHE A 20 -1.89 22.42 -3.40
C PHE A 20 -0.46 22.75 -2.91
N ASP A 21 0.28 23.63 -3.60
CA ASP A 21 1.73 23.83 -3.39
C ASP A 21 2.55 22.54 -3.57
N ILE A 22 2.16 21.73 -4.56
CA ILE A 22 2.83 20.47 -4.91
C ILE A 22 3.44 20.61 -6.30
N TRP A 23 4.75 20.48 -6.37
CA TRP A 23 5.50 20.37 -7.62
C TRP A 23 5.77 18.91 -7.99
N GLY A 24 6.13 18.08 -7.00
CA GLY A 24 6.43 16.67 -7.22
C GLY A 24 6.03 15.84 -6.01
N THR A 25 5.58 14.63 -6.25
CA THR A 25 5.05 13.72 -5.23
C THR A 25 5.14 12.28 -5.71
N ASP A 26 4.94 11.34 -4.80
CA ASP A 26 4.88 9.93 -5.11
C ASP A 26 3.75 9.17 -4.41
N LEU A 27 3.59 7.92 -4.84
CA LEU A 27 2.53 7.00 -4.47
C LEU A 27 1.16 7.50 -4.98
N GLY A 28 0.22 7.76 -4.08
CA GLY A 28 -1.18 8.00 -4.42
C GLY A 28 -2.05 6.81 -4.00
N ILE A 29 -1.93 6.41 -2.73
CA ILE A 29 -2.76 5.39 -2.10
C ILE A 29 -4.20 5.89 -2.12
N MET A 30 -5.07 5.17 -2.81
CA MET A 30 -6.47 5.54 -2.99
C MET A 30 -7.39 4.58 -2.24
N TRP A 31 -8.41 5.14 -1.59
CA TRP A 31 -9.50 4.36 -1.00
C TRP A 31 -10.79 5.17 -1.02
N ASP A 32 -11.92 4.46 -1.00
CA ASP A 32 -13.23 5.08 -0.92
C ASP A 32 -13.37 5.84 0.40
N GLY A 33 -13.62 7.15 0.33
CA GLY A 33 -13.75 8.02 1.49
C GLY A 33 -15.15 8.01 2.12
N GLY A 34 -16.12 7.33 1.51
CA GLY A 34 -17.53 7.43 1.84
C GLY A 34 -18.17 8.64 1.17
N GLU A 35 -19.00 9.37 1.92
CA GLU A 35 -19.69 10.55 1.43
C GLU A 35 -19.16 11.83 2.09
N TRP A 36 -18.93 12.84 1.27
CA TRP A 36 -18.58 14.20 1.68
C TRP A 36 -19.46 15.19 0.93
N ASN A 37 -20.16 16.06 1.66
CA ASN A 37 -21.13 17.02 1.10
C ASN A 37 -22.22 16.37 0.20
N GLY A 38 -22.64 15.14 0.51
CA GLY A 38 -23.65 14.41 -0.25
C GLY A 38 -23.16 13.81 -1.57
N GLN A 39 -21.84 13.81 -1.79
CA GLN A 39 -21.20 13.16 -2.94
C GLN A 39 -20.20 12.12 -2.46
N ARG A 40 -20.12 10.99 -3.16
CA ARG A 40 -19.06 10.00 -2.94
C ARG A 40 -17.72 10.62 -3.30
N PHE A 41 -16.68 10.27 -2.57
CA PHE A 41 -15.33 10.76 -2.85
C PHE A 41 -14.27 9.69 -2.58
N VAL A 42 -13.10 9.89 -3.15
CA VAL A 42 -11.92 9.06 -2.98
C VAL A 42 -10.88 9.88 -2.24
N HIS A 43 -10.30 9.31 -1.19
CA HIS A 43 -9.08 9.85 -0.60
C HIS A 43 -7.89 9.44 -1.45
N THR A 44 -6.91 10.34 -1.58
CA THR A 44 -5.65 10.05 -2.26
C THR A 44 -4.50 10.53 -1.38
N ALA A 45 -3.83 9.58 -0.72
CA ALA A 45 -2.67 9.86 0.12
C ALA A 45 -1.37 9.68 -0.67
N PHE A 46 -0.54 10.71 -0.65
CA PHE A 46 0.77 10.70 -1.28
C PHE A 46 1.88 10.61 -0.23
N GLY A 47 3.03 10.12 -0.67
CA GLY A 47 4.26 10.05 0.13
C GLY A 47 5.04 11.36 0.11
N ASP A 48 6.34 11.23 -0.09
CA ASP A 48 7.26 12.36 -0.03
C ASP A 48 6.86 13.40 -1.08
N THR A 49 6.60 14.63 -0.64
CA THR A 49 5.95 15.67 -1.45
C THR A 49 6.68 17.00 -1.34
N PHE A 50 7.02 17.59 -2.49
CA PHE A 50 7.90 18.75 -2.62
C PHE A 50 7.20 19.91 -3.32
N SER A 51 7.45 21.15 -2.86
CA SER A 51 6.88 22.37 -3.49
C SER A 51 7.72 22.93 -4.64
N GLY A 52 8.90 22.37 -4.90
CA GLY A 52 9.80 22.82 -5.96
C GLY A 52 10.34 21.68 -6.85
N PRO A 53 10.94 22.04 -8.00
CA PRO A 53 11.49 21.08 -8.97
C PRO A 53 12.63 20.25 -8.41
N ASN A 54 12.82 19.04 -8.95
CA ASN A 54 13.90 18.12 -8.56
C ASN A 54 13.91 17.82 -7.05
N MET A 55 12.74 17.52 -6.48
CA MET A 55 12.58 17.19 -5.05
C MET A 55 13.13 18.29 -4.12
N SER A 56 12.80 19.56 -4.40
CA SER A 56 13.30 20.72 -3.64
C SER A 56 12.16 21.54 -3.02
N GLY A 57 12.53 22.60 -2.30
CA GLY A 57 11.55 23.45 -1.62
C GLY A 57 11.05 22.86 -0.31
N TRP A 58 9.79 23.08 0.01
CA TRP A 58 9.17 22.56 1.23
C TRP A 58 8.82 21.08 1.04
N TRP A 59 9.48 20.24 1.82
CA TRP A 59 9.21 18.81 1.89
C TRP A 59 8.19 18.49 2.99
N ARG A 60 7.13 17.78 2.61
CA ARG A 60 6.16 17.12 3.49
C ARG A 60 6.30 15.62 3.28
N SER A 61 6.39 14.85 4.36
CA SER A 61 6.54 13.39 4.27
C SER A 61 5.34 12.69 3.63
N ASN A 62 4.18 13.31 3.75
CA ASN A 62 2.93 12.81 3.21
C ASN A 62 1.96 13.97 3.05
N VAL A 63 1.01 13.84 2.14
CA VAL A 63 -0.14 14.73 2.01
C VAL A 63 -1.38 13.91 1.70
N LEU A 64 -2.54 14.42 2.10
CA LEU A 64 -3.83 13.79 1.83
C LEU A 64 -4.70 14.73 1.02
N LEU A 65 -5.13 14.28 -0.16
CA LEU A 65 -6.04 14.99 -1.04
C LEU A 65 -7.34 14.18 -1.20
N ILE A 66 -8.32 14.78 -1.87
CA ILE A 66 -9.58 14.13 -2.21
C ILE A 66 -9.91 14.31 -3.69
N SER A 67 -10.58 13.32 -4.25
CA SER A 67 -11.17 13.35 -5.58
C SER A 67 -12.66 13.05 -5.48
N THR A 68 -13.47 13.76 -6.26
CA THR A 68 -14.88 13.44 -6.50
C THR A 68 -15.10 13.07 -7.96
N ASP A 69 -14.01 12.81 -8.67
CA ASP A 69 -14.00 12.56 -10.11
C ASP A 69 -14.46 11.14 -10.41
N ASN A 70 -15.38 11.00 -11.34
CA ASN A 70 -15.90 9.73 -11.80
C ASN A 70 -15.63 9.46 -13.29
N VAL A 71 -15.01 10.39 -14.02
CA VAL A 71 -14.65 10.22 -15.44
C VAL A 71 -13.13 10.19 -15.53
N LEU A 72 -12.54 9.00 -15.50
CA LEU A 72 -11.08 8.85 -15.41
C LEU A 72 -10.36 8.73 -16.77
N SER A 73 -11.11 8.70 -17.87
CA SER A 73 -10.59 8.66 -19.24
C SER A 73 -9.82 9.94 -19.62
N ASP A 74 -10.07 11.07 -18.96
CA ASP A 74 -9.37 12.34 -19.17
C ASP A 74 -8.29 12.66 -18.10
N GLY A 75 -8.14 11.77 -17.12
CA GLY A 75 -7.17 11.84 -16.03
C GLY A 75 -7.84 11.81 -14.65
N LEU A 76 -7.05 11.94 -13.58
CA LEU A 76 -7.60 12.08 -12.23
C LEU A 76 -7.71 13.56 -11.83
N GLY A 77 -8.94 14.02 -11.63
CA GLY A 77 -9.28 15.29 -11.00
C GLY A 77 -9.13 15.23 -9.48
N LEU A 78 -8.67 16.33 -8.89
CA LEU A 78 -8.55 16.50 -7.44
C LEU A 78 -9.31 17.75 -7.01
N VAL A 79 -10.04 17.68 -5.91
CA VAL A 79 -10.78 18.84 -5.39
C VAL A 79 -9.80 19.84 -4.82
N GLN A 80 -9.85 21.09 -5.31
CA GLN A 80 -8.98 22.13 -4.78
C GLN A 80 -9.39 22.59 -3.39
N THR A 81 -8.55 22.27 -2.41
CA THR A 81 -8.71 22.66 -0.99
C THR A 81 -7.64 23.66 -0.54
N GLY A 82 -6.79 24.13 -1.45
CA GLY A 82 -5.64 25.00 -1.14
C GLY A 82 -4.38 24.20 -0.76
N THR A 83 -3.38 24.89 -0.19
CA THR A 83 -2.08 24.30 0.17
C THR A 83 -2.24 23.02 0.98
N ALA A 84 -1.60 21.94 0.51
CA ALA A 84 -1.60 20.66 1.19
C ALA A 84 -0.56 20.63 2.32
N TYR A 85 -1.02 20.21 3.50
CA TYR A 85 -0.18 20.04 4.69
C TYR A 85 0.03 18.57 4.99
N GLN A 86 1.04 18.29 5.79
CA GLN A 86 1.33 16.95 6.26
C GLN A 86 0.26 16.49 7.26
N PHE A 87 -0.40 15.37 6.97
CA PHE A 87 -1.56 14.90 7.75
C PHE A 87 -1.17 13.88 8.83
N ILE A 88 -0.18 13.02 8.57
CA ILE A 88 0.46 12.19 9.59
C ILE A 88 1.79 12.84 9.95
N PRO A 89 1.91 13.45 11.15
CA PRO A 89 3.11 14.17 11.52
C PRO A 89 4.29 13.22 11.65
N ALA A 90 5.41 13.60 11.04
CA ALA A 90 6.69 13.01 11.33
C ALA A 90 7.04 13.42 12.75
N SER A 91 7.43 12.44 13.52
CA SER A 91 7.70 12.54 14.94
C SER A 91 9.04 13.23 15.26
N GLY A 92 9.76 13.65 14.21
CA GLY A 92 11.00 14.42 14.26
C GLY A 92 12.23 13.54 14.44
N ARG A 93 13.41 14.05 14.05
CA ARG A 93 14.71 13.30 14.04
C ARG A 93 15.20 12.80 15.41
N ASN A 94 14.45 12.99 16.49
CA ASN A 94 14.81 12.61 17.86
C ASN A 94 13.66 11.83 18.51
N LEU A 95 13.26 10.73 17.90
CA LEU A 95 12.02 10.11 18.31
C LEU A 95 12.05 9.51 19.72
N PHE A 96 13.19 9.12 20.28
CA PHE A 96 13.25 8.59 21.63
C PHE A 96 14.63 8.85 22.25
N GLY A 97 14.69 9.52 23.41
CA GLY A 97 15.92 9.60 24.21
C GLY A 97 16.51 8.20 24.51
N LEU A 98 17.81 8.14 24.84
CA LEU A 98 18.66 6.94 25.05
C LEU A 98 18.68 5.84 23.97
N PHE A 99 17.64 5.69 23.13
CA PHE A 99 17.52 4.67 22.07
C PHE A 99 17.45 5.26 20.64
N GLY A 100 17.61 6.58 20.50
CA GLY A 100 17.90 7.33 19.27
C GLY A 100 17.53 6.64 17.95
N GLY A 101 16.27 6.80 17.53
CA GLY A 101 15.87 6.54 16.15
C GLY A 101 15.90 7.83 15.35
N SER A 102 16.61 7.83 14.22
CA SER A 102 16.32 8.78 13.14
C SER A 102 14.97 8.39 12.53
N GLU A 103 14.10 9.37 12.31
CA GLU A 103 12.98 9.23 11.39
C GLU A 103 13.22 10.23 10.27
N VAL A 104 13.36 9.70 9.06
CA VAL A 104 13.63 10.50 7.86
C VAL A 104 12.31 10.92 7.23
N THR A 105 11.33 10.01 7.19
CA THR A 105 10.00 10.29 6.65
C THR A 105 8.95 9.32 7.21
N VAL A 106 7.69 9.68 7.05
CA VAL A 106 6.50 8.88 7.39
C VAL A 106 5.65 8.74 6.14
N ILE A 107 5.49 7.50 5.66
CA ILE A 107 4.90 7.21 4.36
C ILE A 107 3.60 6.40 4.52
N PRO A 108 2.45 6.88 4.01
CA PRO A 108 1.24 6.06 3.94
C PRO A 108 1.44 4.89 2.99
N THR A 109 0.85 3.74 3.31
CA THR A 109 0.97 2.51 2.50
C THR A 109 -0.37 1.89 2.14
N ALA A 110 -1.39 2.06 2.99
CA ALA A 110 -2.76 1.66 2.71
C ALA A 110 -3.76 2.60 3.37
N GLY A 111 -4.97 2.68 2.82
CA GLY A 111 -6.11 3.36 3.44
C GLY A 111 -7.39 2.53 3.30
N VAL A 112 -8.31 2.69 4.24
CA VAL A 112 -9.63 2.05 4.19
C VAL A 112 -10.63 2.86 5.02
N GLN A 113 -11.88 2.89 4.58
CA GLN A 113 -13.01 3.38 5.35
C GLN A 113 -13.84 2.18 5.84
N ILE A 114 -14.23 2.20 7.12
CA ILE A 114 -15.11 1.20 7.73
C ILE A 114 -16.07 1.95 8.65
N ASP A 115 -17.38 1.80 8.44
CA ASP A 115 -18.44 2.43 9.25
C ASP A 115 -18.25 3.94 9.46
N GLY A 116 -17.80 4.65 8.43
CA GLY A 116 -17.53 6.10 8.49
C GLY A 116 -16.18 6.48 9.09
N THR A 117 -15.45 5.53 9.69
CA THR A 117 -14.12 5.75 10.26
C THR A 117 -13.06 5.56 9.19
N GLN A 118 -12.09 6.48 9.12
CA GLN A 118 -10.97 6.42 8.19
C GLN A 118 -9.72 5.88 8.87
N TYR A 119 -9.08 4.90 8.24
CA TYR A 119 -7.84 4.28 8.71
C TYR A 119 -6.76 4.40 7.64
N VAL A 120 -5.55 4.78 8.05
CA VAL A 120 -4.36 4.79 7.18
C VAL A 120 -3.25 3.98 7.82
N ASN A 121 -2.78 2.94 7.14
CA ASN A 121 -1.52 2.29 7.48
C ASN A 121 -0.36 3.14 6.99
N TYR A 122 0.66 3.31 7.81
CA TYR A 122 1.87 4.03 7.44
C TYR A 122 3.12 3.34 7.98
N MET A 123 4.25 3.65 7.35
CA MET A 123 5.58 3.24 7.82
C MET A 123 6.37 4.45 8.31
N SER A 124 7.05 4.29 9.45
CA SER A 124 8.10 5.20 9.92
C SER A 124 9.43 4.76 9.31
N VAL A 125 9.99 5.57 8.41
CA VAL A 125 11.24 5.26 7.71
C VAL A 125 12.43 5.79 8.49
N ARG A 126 13.35 4.90 8.86
CA ARG A 126 14.56 5.22 9.61
C ARG A 126 15.68 5.74 8.72
N SER A 127 15.88 5.11 7.57
CA SER A 127 16.90 5.46 6.58
C SER A 127 16.51 4.93 5.20
N TRP A 128 16.77 5.75 4.19
CA TRP A 128 16.90 5.31 2.80
C TRP A 128 18.30 4.69 2.65
N ASP A 129 18.38 3.40 2.33
CA ASP A 129 19.64 2.66 2.35
C ASP A 129 20.29 2.70 0.95
N THR A 130 20.00 1.71 0.11
CA THR A 130 20.33 1.71 -1.32
C THR A 130 19.04 1.79 -2.14
N PRO A 131 19.07 2.18 -3.42
CA PRO A 131 17.85 2.22 -4.24
C PRO A 131 17.03 0.92 -4.15
N GLY A 132 15.74 1.05 -3.83
CA GLY A 132 14.83 -0.08 -3.58
C GLY A 132 14.97 -0.77 -2.20
N ARG A 133 15.82 -0.24 -1.31
CA ARG A 133 16.04 -0.75 0.05
C ARG A 133 15.95 0.39 1.07
N TRP A 134 15.21 0.15 2.12
CA TRP A 134 15.14 1.06 3.27
C TRP A 134 14.87 0.29 4.54
N THR A 135 15.23 0.93 5.64
CA THR A 135 15.00 0.42 6.99
C THR A 135 13.88 1.22 7.62
N THR A 136 12.86 0.54 8.15
CA THR A 136 11.80 1.17 8.96
C THR A 136 12.13 1.11 10.44
N ASN A 137 11.56 2.04 11.22
CA ASN A 137 11.46 1.89 12.67
C ASN A 137 10.28 0.96 13.00
N PHE A 138 9.11 1.23 12.40
CA PHE A 138 7.88 0.44 12.57
C PHE A 138 6.86 0.74 11.46
N SER A 139 5.80 -0.07 11.39
CA SER A 139 4.52 0.26 10.75
C SER A 139 3.44 0.44 11.80
N ALA A 140 2.44 1.28 11.53
CA ALA A 140 1.28 1.49 12.41
C ALA A 140 0.05 1.98 11.62
N ILE A 141 -1.08 2.05 12.31
CA ILE A 141 -2.33 2.62 11.80
C ILE A 141 -2.57 3.98 12.46
N SER A 142 -2.91 4.97 11.63
CA SER A 142 -3.45 6.25 12.06
C SER A 142 -4.95 6.29 11.77
N VAL A 143 -5.73 6.84 12.72
CA VAL A 143 -7.19 6.92 12.66
C VAL A 143 -7.60 8.38 12.61
N TYR A 144 -8.52 8.74 11.72
CA TYR A 144 -9.04 10.11 11.68
C TYR A 144 -9.98 10.38 12.85
N ASP A 145 -9.73 11.46 13.59
CA ASP A 145 -10.59 11.97 14.65
C ASP A 145 -11.35 13.21 14.14
N PRO A 146 -12.65 13.09 13.84
CA PRO A 146 -13.45 14.18 13.31
C PRO A 146 -13.71 15.30 14.34
N SER A 147 -13.51 15.05 15.63
CA SER A 147 -13.72 16.06 16.68
C SER A 147 -12.59 17.07 16.75
N THR A 148 -11.39 16.67 16.32
CA THR A 148 -10.19 17.49 16.30
C THR A 148 -9.69 17.81 14.90
N ASP A 149 -10.26 17.16 13.87
CA ASP A 149 -9.80 17.24 12.48
C ASP A 149 -8.31 16.84 12.37
N THR A 150 -7.96 15.73 13.02
CA THR A 150 -6.57 15.24 13.03
C THR A 150 -6.49 13.73 12.85
N TRP A 151 -5.30 13.27 12.44
CA TRP A 151 -4.98 11.85 12.33
C TRP A 151 -4.17 11.41 13.54
N VAL A 152 -4.69 10.40 14.25
CA VAL A 152 -4.17 9.95 15.53
C VAL A 152 -3.63 8.52 15.41
N LEU A 153 -2.36 8.33 15.76
CA LEU A 153 -1.75 7.01 15.86
C LEU A 153 -2.53 6.12 16.84
N ALA A 154 -2.94 4.93 16.40
CA ALA A 154 -3.43 3.85 17.25
C ALA A 154 -2.25 3.04 17.82
N PRO A 155 -1.82 3.24 19.09
CA PRO A 155 -0.54 2.72 19.57
C PRO A 155 -0.48 1.18 19.64
N SER A 156 -1.63 0.53 19.82
CA SER A 156 -1.80 -0.93 19.79
C SER A 156 -1.49 -1.56 18.43
N THR A 157 -1.34 -0.74 17.38
CA THR A 157 -1.06 -1.17 16.01
C THR A 157 0.41 -1.07 15.61
N ILE A 158 1.29 -0.61 16.51
CA ILE A 158 2.71 -0.45 16.22
C ILE A 158 3.37 -1.83 16.04
N ARG A 159 3.90 -2.07 14.84
CA ARG A 159 4.70 -3.24 14.46
C ARG A 159 6.16 -2.85 14.32
N SER A 160 6.93 -3.02 15.39
CA SER A 160 8.37 -2.73 15.36
C SER A 160 9.08 -3.57 14.28
N ALA A 161 9.92 -2.93 13.47
CA ALA A 161 10.65 -3.60 12.38
C ALA A 161 11.73 -4.56 12.89
N GLY A 162 12.16 -4.41 14.14
CA GLY A 162 13.21 -5.19 14.76
C GLY A 162 13.44 -4.80 16.22
N TRP A 163 14.48 -5.38 16.84
CA TRP A 163 14.84 -5.05 18.22
C TRP A 163 15.36 -3.62 18.32
N PHE A 164 14.96 -2.91 19.37
CA PHE A 164 15.38 -1.53 19.65
C PHE A 164 15.08 -0.53 18.50
N ARG A 165 14.09 -0.84 17.65
CA ARG A 165 13.67 0.03 16.53
C ARG A 165 12.57 1.02 16.89
N SER A 166 11.78 0.73 17.91
CA SER A 166 10.72 1.60 18.41
C SER A 166 10.58 1.46 19.94
N SER A 167 9.71 2.28 20.54
CA SER A 167 9.31 2.15 21.95
C SER A 167 8.44 0.91 22.21
N THR A 168 7.83 0.32 21.16
CA THR A 168 7.08 -0.92 21.23
C THR A 168 8.02 -2.11 21.05
N LEU A 169 7.87 -3.12 21.91
CA LEU A 169 8.66 -4.34 21.81
C LEU A 169 8.45 -5.04 20.47
N TYR A 170 9.52 -5.61 19.94
CA TYR A 170 9.47 -6.40 18.73
C TYR A 170 8.69 -7.70 18.96
N VAL A 171 7.71 -7.94 18.10
CA VAL A 171 6.99 -9.22 17.99
C VAL A 171 7.46 -9.93 16.73
N PRO A 172 7.91 -11.20 16.82
CA PRO A 172 8.35 -11.96 15.66
C PRO A 172 7.32 -11.98 14.53
N GLY A 173 7.79 -11.77 13.30
CA GLY A 173 6.96 -11.63 12.11
C GLY A 173 6.52 -10.19 11.80
N SER A 174 6.61 -9.25 12.74
CA SER A 174 6.25 -7.83 12.49
C SER A 174 7.03 -7.20 11.33
N GLN A 175 8.29 -7.61 11.13
CA GLN A 175 9.15 -7.19 10.02
C GLN A 175 8.59 -7.56 8.63
N ASN A 176 7.61 -8.45 8.54
CA ASN A 176 6.94 -8.83 7.30
C ASN A 176 5.72 -7.95 6.97
N PHE A 177 5.33 -7.05 7.88
CA PHE A 177 4.15 -6.18 7.78
C PHE A 177 4.56 -4.73 8.03
N GLN A 178 5.57 -4.26 7.29
CA GLN A 178 6.09 -2.90 7.37
C GLN A 178 5.46 -1.97 6.34
N GLN A 179 4.96 -2.52 5.24
CA GLN A 179 4.03 -1.85 4.33
C GLN A 179 2.77 -2.71 4.25
N ALA A 180 1.64 -2.11 3.88
CA ALA A 180 0.39 -2.82 3.76
C ALA A 180 -0.33 -2.47 2.45
N ALA A 181 -1.22 -3.37 2.00
CA ALA A 181 -2.34 -3.06 1.12
C ALA A 181 -3.61 -3.67 1.70
N TYR A 182 -4.72 -2.93 1.63
CA TYR A 182 -5.97 -3.25 2.27
C TYR A 182 -7.05 -3.60 1.26
N VAL A 183 -7.83 -4.63 1.56
CA VAL A 183 -9.07 -4.94 0.84
C VAL A 183 -10.09 -5.49 1.83
N LEU A 184 -11.29 -4.92 1.83
CA LEU A 184 -12.40 -5.48 2.59
C LEU A 184 -12.92 -6.72 1.89
N GLN A 185 -13.30 -7.72 2.69
CA GLN A 185 -14.03 -8.87 2.18
C GLN A 185 -15.29 -8.38 1.44
N PRO A 186 -15.58 -8.92 0.23
CA PRO A 186 -16.82 -8.61 -0.47
C PRO A 186 -18.02 -9.01 0.38
N GLU A 187 -19.08 -8.19 0.36
CA GLU A 187 -20.29 -8.43 1.18
C GLU A 187 -20.94 -9.77 0.86
N ASP A 188 -20.92 -10.18 -0.41
CA ASP A 188 -21.45 -11.46 -0.89
C ASP A 188 -20.59 -12.67 -0.49
N GLN A 189 -19.38 -12.44 0.04
CA GLN A 189 -18.48 -13.46 0.54
C GLN A 189 -18.42 -13.52 2.07
N VAL A 190 -19.19 -12.69 2.79
CA VAL A 190 -19.30 -12.77 4.25
C VAL A 190 -20.00 -14.07 4.64
N GLY A 191 -19.44 -14.78 5.62
CA GLY A 191 -19.95 -16.07 6.08
C GLY A 191 -21.25 -15.95 6.87
N GLU A 192 -21.83 -17.09 7.23
CA GLU A 192 -23.04 -17.15 8.06
C GLU A 192 -22.85 -16.57 9.48
N ASP A 193 -21.60 -16.45 9.94
CA ASP A 193 -21.26 -15.78 11.20
C ASP A 193 -21.42 -14.26 11.13
N GLY A 194 -21.58 -13.69 9.93
CA GLY A 194 -21.74 -12.26 9.69
C GLY A 194 -20.46 -11.46 9.94
N ILE A 195 -19.32 -12.11 10.14
CA ILE A 195 -18.06 -11.41 10.42
C ILE A 195 -17.40 -11.05 9.10
N ARG A 196 -17.41 -9.75 8.79
CA ARG A 196 -16.66 -9.21 7.66
C ARG A 196 -15.22 -8.92 8.08
N TYR A 197 -14.29 -9.36 7.26
CA TYR A 197 -12.87 -9.17 7.51
C TYR A 197 -12.26 -8.07 6.63
N LEU A 198 -11.38 -7.27 7.24
CA LEU A 198 -10.36 -6.51 6.52
C LEU A 198 -9.16 -7.41 6.27
N TYR A 199 -8.82 -7.66 5.00
CA TYR A 199 -7.58 -8.32 4.62
C TYR A 199 -6.45 -7.30 4.46
N ALA A 200 -5.29 -7.63 5.00
CA ALA A 200 -4.09 -6.82 4.95
C ALA A 200 -2.92 -7.65 4.41
N PHE A 201 -2.50 -7.31 3.20
CA PHE A 201 -1.30 -7.85 2.55
C PHE A 201 -0.10 -7.05 3.02
N GLY A 202 0.75 -7.64 3.85
CA GLY A 202 1.94 -7.01 4.38
C GLY A 202 3.19 -7.36 3.59
N THR A 203 4.09 -6.41 3.41
CA THR A 203 5.46 -6.70 2.95
C THR A 203 6.50 -6.19 3.95
N PRO A 204 7.71 -6.73 3.93
CA PRO A 204 8.86 -6.11 4.56
C PRO A 204 9.15 -4.70 4.06
N SER A 205 10.06 -3.99 4.75
CA SER A 205 10.61 -2.75 4.21
C SER A 205 11.43 -3.02 2.95
N GLY A 206 11.36 -2.11 1.98
CA GLY A 206 12.02 -2.29 0.69
C GLY A 206 11.18 -3.05 -0.33
N ARG A 207 11.85 -3.43 -1.42
CA ARG A 207 11.22 -4.03 -2.62
C ARG A 207 11.48 -5.52 -2.82
N ALA A 208 12.16 -6.17 -1.89
CA ALA A 208 12.64 -7.54 -2.13
C ALA A 208 11.99 -8.62 -1.27
N GLY A 209 11.06 -8.25 -0.39
CA GLY A 209 10.31 -9.20 0.41
C GLY A 209 9.21 -9.88 -0.41
N SER A 210 8.57 -10.89 0.18
CA SER A 210 7.28 -11.42 -0.30
C SER A 210 6.12 -10.63 0.33
N ALA A 211 4.92 -10.76 -0.24
CA ALA A 211 3.70 -10.36 0.45
C ALA A 211 3.17 -11.51 1.32
N TYR A 212 2.76 -11.16 2.53
CA TYR A 212 2.20 -12.04 3.55
C TYR A 212 0.76 -11.60 3.85
N LEU A 213 -0.10 -12.52 4.23
CA LEU A 213 -1.51 -12.21 4.45
C LEU A 213 -1.88 -12.24 5.93
N SER A 214 -2.60 -11.19 6.34
CA SER A 214 -3.31 -11.15 7.61
C SER A 214 -4.76 -10.69 7.39
N ARG A 215 -5.63 -10.96 8.35
CA ARG A 215 -7.00 -10.43 8.38
C ARG A 215 -7.40 -10.05 9.79
N VAL A 216 -8.39 -9.18 9.91
CA VAL A 216 -8.97 -8.78 11.19
C VAL A 216 -10.48 -8.52 11.00
N PRO A 217 -11.34 -8.86 11.97
CA PRO A 217 -12.72 -8.36 11.96
C PRO A 217 -12.73 -6.83 11.81
N GLU A 218 -13.65 -6.31 11.00
CA GLU A 218 -13.66 -4.88 10.66
C GLU A 218 -13.89 -3.96 11.88
N ASP A 219 -14.50 -4.47 12.94
CA ASP A 219 -14.69 -3.78 14.23
C ASP A 219 -13.45 -3.79 15.16
N ALA A 220 -12.38 -4.49 14.76
CA ALA A 220 -11.19 -4.72 15.57
C ALA A 220 -9.89 -4.24 14.91
N VAL A 221 -9.97 -3.39 13.88
CA VAL A 221 -8.84 -2.90 13.06
C VAL A 221 -7.68 -2.34 13.90
N THR A 222 -7.96 -1.73 15.05
CA THR A 222 -6.93 -1.14 15.91
C THR A 222 -6.37 -2.09 16.97
N ASP A 223 -6.72 -3.38 16.98
CA ASP A 223 -6.26 -4.36 17.97
C ASP A 223 -5.48 -5.52 17.32
N LEU A 224 -4.14 -5.44 17.33
CA LEU A 224 -3.28 -6.48 16.76
C LEU A 224 -3.43 -7.86 17.39
N SER A 225 -3.99 -7.96 18.60
CA SER A 225 -4.25 -9.27 19.22
C SER A 225 -5.38 -10.04 18.54
N LYS A 226 -6.24 -9.34 17.78
CA LYS A 226 -7.34 -9.90 16.99
C LYS A 226 -6.96 -10.27 15.57
N TYR A 227 -5.80 -9.82 15.10
CA TYR A 227 -5.34 -10.14 13.76
C TYR A 227 -5.03 -11.63 13.64
N GLU A 228 -5.50 -12.22 12.56
CA GLU A 228 -5.19 -13.58 12.15
C GLU A 228 -4.22 -13.56 10.98
N TYR A 229 -3.27 -14.49 10.98
CA TYR A 229 -2.21 -14.58 9.97
C TYR A 229 -2.32 -15.92 9.24
N TRP A 230 -2.21 -15.90 7.92
CA TRP A 230 -2.30 -17.09 7.09
C TRP A 230 -0.99 -17.89 7.17
N ASP A 231 -1.03 -19.11 7.71
CA ASP A 231 0.16 -19.97 7.85
C ASP A 231 0.48 -20.81 6.60
N GLY A 232 -0.27 -20.62 5.51
CA GLY A 232 -0.23 -21.45 4.30
C GLY A 232 -1.31 -22.53 4.25
N ASN A 233 -2.02 -22.77 5.36
CA ASN A 233 -3.07 -23.78 5.46
C ASN A 233 -4.28 -23.32 6.30
N ARG A 234 -4.07 -22.48 7.31
CA ARG A 234 -5.11 -21.97 8.20
C ARG A 234 -4.75 -20.58 8.74
N TRP A 235 -5.76 -19.93 9.31
CA TRP A 235 -5.63 -18.67 10.02
C TRP A 235 -5.18 -18.88 11.47
N VAL A 236 -4.18 -18.12 11.91
CA VAL A 236 -3.62 -18.18 13.26
C VAL A 236 -3.69 -16.81 13.93
N THR A 237 -4.46 -16.70 15.01
CA THR A 237 -4.65 -15.44 15.75
C THR A 237 -3.39 -15.00 16.51
N GLY A 238 -3.04 -13.72 16.42
CA GLY A 238 -2.05 -13.05 17.27
C GLY A 238 -0.58 -13.44 17.03
N ASN A 239 -0.29 -14.28 16.02
CA ASN A 239 1.06 -14.76 15.76
C ASN A 239 1.53 -14.44 14.34
N ALA A 240 2.13 -13.26 14.16
CA ALA A 240 2.63 -12.82 12.85
C ALA A 240 3.80 -13.66 12.31
N ALA A 241 4.53 -14.38 13.18
CA ALA A 241 5.70 -15.14 12.78
C ALA A 241 5.35 -16.30 11.84
N VAL A 242 4.15 -16.87 11.99
CA VAL A 242 3.71 -18.03 11.19
C VAL A 242 3.30 -17.66 9.77
N ALA A 243 3.18 -16.36 9.46
CA ALA A 243 2.66 -15.91 8.19
C ALA A 243 3.49 -16.48 7.03
N ALA A 244 2.83 -17.21 6.13
CA ALA A 244 3.41 -17.71 4.90
C ALA A 244 3.25 -16.69 3.78
N PRO A 245 4.21 -16.61 2.83
CA PRO A 245 4.08 -15.74 1.68
C PRO A 245 2.96 -16.23 0.76
N VAL A 246 2.12 -15.31 0.29
CA VAL A 246 1.03 -15.57 -0.68
C VAL A 246 1.38 -15.08 -2.08
N ILE A 247 2.28 -14.10 -2.19
CA ILE A 247 2.80 -13.57 -3.47
C ILE A 247 4.32 -13.36 -3.32
N GLY A 248 5.08 -13.78 -4.33
CA GLY A 248 6.50 -13.50 -4.46
C GLY A 248 7.26 -14.61 -5.22
N ASP A 249 8.44 -14.27 -5.72
CA ASP A 249 9.24 -15.15 -6.58
C ASP A 249 9.93 -16.29 -5.82
N SER A 250 10.24 -16.05 -4.55
CA SER A 250 10.97 -17.00 -3.70
C SER A 250 10.61 -16.82 -2.24
N THR A 251 10.61 -17.94 -1.51
CA THR A 251 10.48 -17.96 -0.05
C THR A 251 11.85 -17.96 0.67
N ARG A 252 12.94 -17.82 -0.09
CA ARG A 252 14.34 -17.91 0.36
C ARG A 252 15.08 -16.60 0.12
N SER A 253 15.81 -16.16 1.13
CA SER A 253 16.65 -14.96 1.07
C SER A 253 17.79 -15.09 0.07
N THR A 254 18.08 -14.00 -0.64
CA THR A 254 19.15 -13.93 -1.63
C THR A 254 20.53 -13.73 -1.00
N GLY A 255 21.59 -14.06 -1.76
CA GLY A 255 22.99 -13.77 -1.39
C GLY A 255 23.68 -14.83 -0.54
N LEU A 256 24.99 -14.65 -0.33
CA LEU A 256 25.90 -15.63 0.31
C LEU A 256 25.49 -16.02 1.74
N PHE A 257 24.79 -15.12 2.45
CA PHE A 257 24.35 -15.33 3.83
C PHE A 257 22.83 -15.43 3.97
N GLY A 258 22.08 -15.57 2.86
CA GLY A 258 20.62 -15.65 2.87
C GLY A 258 20.09 -16.77 3.78
N PHE A 259 20.80 -17.90 3.87
CA PHE A 259 20.43 -19.00 4.77
C PHE A 259 20.42 -18.62 6.25
N ILE A 260 21.25 -17.66 6.69
CA ILE A 260 21.27 -17.18 8.08
C ILE A 260 20.01 -16.36 8.35
N VAL A 261 19.62 -15.50 7.41
CA VAL A 261 18.39 -14.71 7.48
C VAL A 261 17.18 -15.62 7.54
N ASP A 262 17.12 -16.63 6.67
CA ASP A 262 16.03 -17.61 6.64
C ASP A 262 15.93 -18.39 7.95
N TRP A 263 17.05 -18.86 8.48
CA TRP A 263 17.12 -19.59 9.75
C TRP A 263 16.70 -18.75 10.95
N ALA A 264 17.14 -17.49 11.03
CA ALA A 264 16.81 -16.58 12.12
C ALA A 264 15.32 -16.19 12.14
N ASN A 265 14.68 -16.18 10.96
CA ASN A 265 13.26 -15.87 10.79
C ASN A 265 12.34 -17.11 10.86
N ASP A 266 12.88 -18.31 11.02
CA ASP A 266 12.06 -19.54 11.08
C ASP A 266 11.26 -19.59 12.40
N PRO A 267 9.93 -19.70 12.38
CA PRO A 267 9.11 -19.83 13.59
C PRO A 267 9.48 -21.02 14.47
N ASN A 268 10.06 -22.08 13.88
CA ASN A 268 10.53 -23.24 14.63
C ASN A 268 11.88 -22.99 15.34
N VAL A 269 12.56 -21.88 15.01
CA VAL A 269 13.82 -21.46 15.63
C VAL A 269 13.53 -20.30 16.58
N LEU A 270 13.34 -20.62 17.87
CA LEU A 270 13.03 -19.64 18.92
C LEU A 270 11.81 -18.76 18.58
N GLY A 271 10.82 -19.27 17.86
CA GLY A 271 9.65 -18.49 17.47
C GLY A 271 9.94 -17.41 16.41
N GLY A 272 11.07 -17.48 15.69
CA GLY A 272 11.51 -16.43 14.77
C GLY A 272 12.09 -15.19 15.47
N TYR A 273 12.35 -15.28 16.79
CA TYR A 273 12.78 -14.15 17.60
C TYR A 273 14.07 -13.49 17.10
N LEU A 274 15.00 -14.28 16.55
CA LEU A 274 16.26 -13.80 15.99
C LEU A 274 16.08 -12.94 14.73
N GLY A 275 14.92 -12.98 14.07
CA GLY A 275 14.57 -12.10 12.95
C GLY A 275 14.69 -10.62 13.30
N GLY A 276 14.46 -10.25 14.58
CA GLY A 276 14.62 -8.88 15.05
C GLY A 276 16.05 -8.33 14.99
N LEU A 277 17.07 -9.20 14.84
CA LEU A 277 18.48 -8.82 14.64
C LEU A 277 18.85 -8.65 13.17
N VAL A 278 18.29 -9.48 12.29
CA VAL A 278 18.73 -9.62 10.89
C VAL A 278 17.76 -8.99 9.88
N GLY A 279 16.55 -8.63 10.32
CA GLY A 279 15.48 -8.15 9.44
C GLY A 279 14.71 -9.28 8.75
N ALA A 280 13.83 -8.88 7.83
CA ALA A 280 12.96 -9.81 7.12
C ALA A 280 13.69 -10.64 6.05
N LYS A 281 13.05 -11.74 5.64
CA LYS A 281 13.49 -12.53 4.49
C LYS A 281 13.44 -11.70 3.20
N THR A 282 14.40 -11.96 2.31
CA THR A 282 14.47 -11.34 0.99
C THR A 282 14.14 -12.36 -0.11
N GLY A 283 14.10 -11.94 -1.37
CA GLY A 283 13.93 -12.81 -2.54
C GLY A 283 12.51 -12.94 -3.08
N GLY A 284 11.50 -12.44 -2.37
CA GLY A 284 10.12 -12.43 -2.86
C GLY A 284 9.86 -11.41 -3.96
N ASN A 285 10.64 -10.31 -3.98
CA ASN A 285 10.56 -9.23 -4.96
C ASN A 285 9.15 -8.67 -5.20
N VAL A 286 8.39 -8.48 -4.12
CA VAL A 286 7.11 -7.77 -4.15
C VAL A 286 7.31 -6.38 -3.58
N SER A 287 6.97 -5.36 -4.36
CA SER A 287 7.14 -3.96 -3.96
C SER A 287 5.87 -3.13 -4.08
N GLU A 288 5.68 -2.23 -3.11
CA GLU A 288 4.65 -1.17 -3.07
C GLU A 288 3.29 -1.60 -3.68
N LEU A 289 2.70 -2.67 -3.14
CA LEU A 289 1.53 -3.31 -3.74
C LEU A 289 0.22 -2.57 -3.45
N SER A 290 -0.79 -2.83 -4.27
CA SER A 290 -2.20 -2.53 -3.99
C SER A 290 -3.08 -3.72 -4.34
N VAL A 291 -4.24 -3.81 -3.68
CA VAL A 291 -5.19 -4.91 -3.88
C VAL A 291 -6.62 -4.37 -3.85
N GLN A 292 -7.48 -4.96 -4.66
CA GLN A 292 -8.91 -4.67 -4.70
C GLN A 292 -9.67 -5.97 -4.97
N TYR A 293 -10.91 -6.10 -4.50
CA TYR A 293 -11.85 -7.03 -5.12
C TYR A 293 -12.55 -6.31 -6.28
N ASN A 294 -12.39 -6.82 -7.49
CA ASN A 294 -12.95 -6.22 -8.69
C ASN A 294 -14.27 -6.93 -9.04
N GLU A 295 -15.39 -6.19 -8.93
CA GLU A 295 -16.74 -6.75 -9.10
C GLU A 295 -17.03 -7.22 -10.53
N TYR A 296 -16.46 -6.55 -11.54
CA TYR A 296 -16.57 -6.96 -12.94
C TYR A 296 -15.96 -8.35 -13.21
N LEU A 297 -14.82 -8.64 -12.58
CA LEU A 297 -14.16 -9.95 -12.65
C LEU A 297 -14.71 -10.96 -11.64
N GLY A 298 -15.30 -10.49 -10.52
CA GLY A 298 -15.63 -11.33 -9.37
C GLY A 298 -14.39 -11.93 -8.71
N LYS A 299 -13.27 -11.19 -8.70
CA LYS A 299 -11.95 -11.68 -8.28
C LYS A 299 -11.18 -10.64 -7.50
N TYR A 300 -10.30 -11.08 -6.63
CA TYR A 300 -9.24 -10.24 -6.10
C TYR A 300 -8.23 -9.94 -7.20
N VAL A 301 -7.85 -8.67 -7.33
CA VAL A 301 -6.81 -8.16 -8.24
C VAL A 301 -5.71 -7.54 -7.39
N VAL A 302 -4.47 -7.92 -7.63
CA VAL A 302 -3.29 -7.34 -6.96
C VAL A 302 -2.34 -6.77 -8.01
N LEU A 303 -1.83 -5.57 -7.76
CA LEU A 303 -0.75 -4.96 -8.52
C LEU A 303 0.49 -4.81 -7.63
N TYR A 304 1.68 -5.08 -8.18
CA TYR A 304 2.94 -4.90 -7.46
C TYR A 304 4.13 -4.73 -8.41
N GLY A 305 5.23 -4.14 -7.92
CA GLY A 305 6.50 -4.12 -8.64
C GLY A 305 7.31 -5.41 -8.41
N ASP A 306 7.86 -5.99 -9.47
CA ASP A 306 8.69 -7.19 -9.42
C ASP A 306 10.20 -6.90 -9.23
N GLY A 307 11.04 -7.94 -9.29
CA GLY A 307 12.50 -7.80 -9.13
C GLY A 307 13.21 -7.02 -10.25
N ASN A 308 12.57 -6.89 -11.42
CA ASN A 308 13.00 -6.02 -12.52
C ASN A 308 12.31 -4.65 -12.47
N ASN A 309 11.51 -4.41 -11.43
CA ASN A 309 10.74 -3.19 -11.23
C ASN A 309 9.70 -2.97 -12.34
N ASN A 310 9.20 -4.06 -12.95
CA ASN A 310 8.04 -4.07 -13.83
C ASN A 310 6.76 -4.21 -12.97
N ILE A 311 5.66 -3.61 -13.42
CA ILE A 311 4.36 -3.76 -12.75
C ILE A 311 3.71 -5.05 -13.20
N GLN A 312 3.45 -5.91 -12.25
CA GLN A 312 2.76 -7.18 -12.44
C GLN A 312 1.35 -7.10 -11.85
N MET A 313 0.41 -7.73 -12.53
CA MET A 313 -0.95 -7.98 -12.06
C MET A 313 -1.14 -9.48 -11.82
N ARG A 314 -1.88 -9.84 -10.78
CA ARG A 314 -2.41 -11.20 -10.59
C ARG A 314 -3.86 -11.14 -10.15
N ILE A 315 -4.58 -12.22 -10.44
CA ILE A 315 -5.97 -12.39 -10.01
C ILE A 315 -6.14 -13.67 -9.17
N ALA A 316 -7.10 -13.70 -8.26
CA ALA A 316 -7.44 -14.87 -7.45
C ALA A 316 -8.92 -14.85 -7.02
N ASP A 317 -9.48 -16.03 -6.79
CA ASP A 317 -10.84 -16.17 -6.22
C ASP A 317 -10.86 -15.93 -4.70
N ARG A 318 -9.69 -16.05 -4.04
CA ARG A 318 -9.52 -15.87 -2.60
C ARG A 318 -8.27 -15.04 -2.30
N PRO A 319 -8.23 -14.29 -1.19
CA PRO A 319 -7.07 -13.44 -0.89
C PRO A 319 -5.81 -14.25 -0.59
N GLU A 320 -5.93 -15.47 -0.05
CA GLU A 320 -4.80 -16.39 0.16
C GLU A 320 -4.32 -17.10 -1.12
N GLY A 321 -5.04 -16.96 -2.23
CA GLY A 321 -4.77 -17.64 -3.49
C GLY A 321 -5.54 -18.96 -3.68
N PRO A 322 -5.15 -19.81 -4.65
CA PRO A 322 -3.99 -19.61 -5.54
C PRO A 322 -4.13 -18.36 -6.41
N TRP A 323 -3.01 -17.67 -6.61
CA TRP A 323 -2.92 -16.52 -7.51
C TRP A 323 -2.54 -16.98 -8.91
N SER A 324 -3.09 -16.31 -9.93
CA SER A 324 -2.73 -16.53 -11.33
C SER A 324 -1.24 -16.33 -11.58
N ASP A 325 -0.76 -16.82 -12.72
CA ASP A 325 0.52 -16.34 -13.28
C ASP A 325 0.52 -14.81 -13.44
N PRO A 326 1.69 -14.16 -13.33
CA PRO A 326 1.79 -12.71 -13.41
C PRO A 326 1.50 -12.22 -14.84
N ILE A 327 0.75 -11.13 -14.92
CA ILE A 327 0.46 -10.40 -16.16
C ILE A 327 1.18 -9.07 -16.07
N GLU A 328 2.18 -8.84 -16.93
CA GLU A 328 2.90 -7.56 -16.95
C GLU A 328 2.01 -6.45 -17.50
N LEU A 329 1.85 -5.36 -16.74
CA LEU A 329 1.08 -4.19 -17.14
C LEU A 329 1.96 -3.02 -17.60
N ALA A 330 3.15 -2.88 -17.02
CA ALA A 330 4.09 -1.83 -17.39
C ALA A 330 5.54 -2.28 -17.15
N SER A 331 6.43 -1.96 -18.09
CA SER A 331 7.84 -2.34 -18.04
C SER A 331 8.72 -1.16 -17.64
N SER A 332 9.73 -1.41 -16.83
CA SER A 332 10.77 -0.43 -16.48
C SER A 332 11.61 0.02 -17.68
N ALA A 333 11.56 -0.73 -18.80
CA ALA A 333 12.14 -0.32 -20.06
C ALA A 333 11.36 0.84 -20.71
N ASP A 334 10.03 0.77 -20.68
CA ASP A 334 9.14 1.79 -21.26
C ASP A 334 8.94 2.98 -20.31
N TYR A 335 8.94 2.70 -19.00
CA TYR A 335 8.78 3.71 -17.94
C TYR A 335 9.94 3.63 -16.94
N PRO A 336 11.11 4.20 -17.26
CA PRO A 336 12.26 4.16 -16.37
C PRO A 336 11.96 4.76 -14.99
N GLY A 337 12.21 3.97 -13.93
CA GLY A 337 11.99 4.40 -12.56
C GLY A 337 10.53 4.41 -12.12
N LEU A 338 9.66 3.65 -12.79
CA LEU A 338 8.28 3.41 -12.36
C LEU A 338 8.20 2.73 -10.98
N TYR A 339 7.15 2.93 -10.20
CA TYR A 339 6.88 2.19 -8.96
C TYR A 339 5.47 2.45 -8.43
N ALA A 340 5.10 1.74 -7.37
CA ALA A 340 3.88 1.97 -6.60
C ALA A 340 2.59 1.99 -7.45
N PRO A 341 2.20 0.85 -8.03
CA PRO A 341 0.92 0.75 -8.73
C PRO A 341 -0.24 0.77 -7.73
N MET A 342 -0.98 1.87 -7.61
CA MET A 342 -2.11 1.99 -6.67
C MET A 342 -3.44 1.94 -7.42
N ILE A 343 -4.23 0.88 -7.20
CA ILE A 343 -5.56 0.71 -7.81
C ILE A 343 -6.52 1.80 -7.33
N HIS A 344 -7.30 2.35 -8.26
CA HIS A 344 -8.42 3.22 -7.94
C HIS A 344 -9.60 2.39 -7.40
N PRO A 345 -10.16 2.73 -6.22
CA PRO A 345 -11.08 1.86 -5.48
C PRO A 345 -12.44 1.64 -6.17
N TRP A 346 -12.80 2.51 -7.13
CA TRP A 346 -14.04 2.41 -7.90
C TRP A 346 -13.90 1.64 -9.21
N SER A 347 -12.72 1.15 -9.54
CA SER A 347 -12.52 0.32 -10.74
C SER A 347 -13.38 -0.94 -10.66
N GLY A 348 -14.23 -1.15 -11.66
CA GLY A 348 -15.10 -2.32 -11.74
C GLY A 348 -16.36 -2.31 -10.88
N THR A 349 -16.60 -1.28 -10.05
CA THR A 349 -17.80 -1.16 -9.21
C THR A 349 -19.00 -0.53 -9.93
N GLY A 350 -18.76 0.07 -11.11
CA GLY A 350 -19.75 0.85 -11.85
C GLY A 350 -19.98 2.27 -11.31
N MET A 351 -19.15 2.74 -10.36
CA MET A 351 -19.17 4.13 -9.89
C MET A 351 -18.41 5.09 -10.81
N LEU A 352 -17.57 4.56 -11.70
CA LEU A 352 -16.91 5.33 -12.75
C LEU A 352 -17.78 5.37 -14.00
N GLU A 353 -17.65 6.43 -14.76
CA GLU A 353 -18.36 6.69 -16.02
C GLU A 353 -17.36 6.71 -17.18
N ASP A 354 -17.80 6.22 -18.34
CA ASP A 354 -17.09 6.36 -19.61
C ASP A 354 -17.37 7.73 -20.25
N ASP A 355 -16.77 8.00 -21.41
CA ASP A 355 -16.95 9.27 -22.15
C ASP A 355 -18.41 9.52 -22.60
N ASN A 356 -19.28 8.51 -22.54
CA ASN A 356 -20.70 8.61 -22.90
C ASN A 356 -21.61 8.80 -21.66
N GLY A 357 -21.04 8.75 -20.45
CA GLY A 357 -21.78 8.78 -19.18
C GLY A 357 -22.39 7.43 -18.79
N ASP A 358 -21.97 6.34 -19.42
CA ASP A 358 -22.37 4.98 -19.05
C ASP A 358 -21.38 4.39 -18.02
N PRO A 359 -21.79 3.45 -17.14
CA PRO A 359 -20.88 2.86 -16.16
C PRO A 359 -19.66 2.16 -16.79
N ASP A 360 -18.46 2.61 -16.42
CA ASP A 360 -17.19 1.98 -16.80
C ASP A 360 -16.84 0.85 -15.82
N VAL A 361 -17.17 -0.37 -16.21
CA VAL A 361 -17.01 -1.57 -15.38
C VAL A 361 -15.81 -2.43 -15.77
N ASN A 362 -15.34 -2.36 -17.01
CA ASN A 362 -14.31 -3.28 -17.51
C ASN A 362 -12.90 -2.69 -17.49
N ASN A 363 -12.74 -1.40 -17.17
CA ASN A 363 -11.42 -0.81 -17.03
C ASN A 363 -10.93 -0.84 -15.56
N LEU A 364 -9.68 -1.28 -15.39
CA LEU A 364 -8.92 -1.08 -14.17
C LEU A 364 -8.16 0.24 -14.28
N TYR A 365 -8.52 1.20 -13.44
CA TYR A 365 -7.76 2.43 -13.27
C TYR A 365 -6.82 2.30 -12.08
N TRP A 366 -5.58 2.74 -12.26
CA TRP A 366 -4.56 2.69 -11.23
C TRP A 366 -3.54 3.79 -11.48
N ASN A 367 -2.95 4.35 -10.44
CA ASN A 367 -1.86 5.31 -10.62
C ASN A 367 -0.50 4.63 -10.48
N MET A 368 0.52 5.26 -11.05
CA MET A 368 1.89 4.79 -11.04
C MET A 368 2.81 5.98 -10.80
N SER A 369 3.77 5.81 -9.88
CA SER A 369 4.80 6.81 -9.63
C SER A 369 5.94 6.68 -10.63
N LEU A 370 6.55 7.80 -11.00
CA LEU A 370 7.73 7.89 -11.86
C LEU A 370 8.82 8.68 -11.14
N TRP A 371 9.93 8.02 -10.81
CA TRP A 371 11.00 8.64 -10.03
C TRP A 371 11.69 9.81 -10.76
N GLY A 372 11.84 9.73 -12.09
CA GLY A 372 12.58 10.70 -12.89
C GLY A 372 12.05 12.13 -12.75
N ASP A 373 10.77 12.33 -13.11
CA ASP A 373 10.08 13.62 -12.99
C ASP A 373 9.45 13.83 -11.60
N TYR A 374 9.56 12.82 -10.73
CA TYR A 374 8.95 12.71 -9.42
C TYR A 374 7.46 13.05 -9.43
N ASN A 375 6.73 12.27 -10.20
CA ASN A 375 5.35 12.52 -10.56
C ASN A 375 4.52 11.24 -10.50
N VAL A 376 3.20 11.39 -10.38
CA VAL A 376 2.24 10.30 -10.41
C VAL A 376 1.42 10.40 -11.70
N VAL A 377 1.22 9.28 -12.39
CA VAL A 377 0.46 9.20 -13.65
C VAL A 377 -0.68 8.20 -13.51
N LEU A 378 -1.77 8.39 -14.25
CA LEU A 378 -2.91 7.50 -14.23
C LEU A 378 -2.78 6.55 -15.41
N MET A 379 -3.01 5.29 -15.11
CA MET A 379 -2.90 4.17 -16.00
C MET A 379 -4.28 3.52 -16.09
N GLN A 380 -4.53 2.91 -17.24
CA GLN A 380 -5.77 2.21 -17.53
C GLN A 380 -5.41 0.84 -18.12
N THR A 381 -6.15 -0.19 -17.72
CA THR A 381 -6.01 -1.54 -18.24
C THR A 381 -7.38 -2.12 -18.52
N ASP A 382 -7.64 -2.53 -19.76
CA ASP A 382 -8.88 -3.22 -20.12
C ASP A 382 -8.88 -4.67 -19.59
N LEU A 383 -9.83 -4.99 -18.73
CA LEU A 383 -10.00 -6.31 -18.12
C LEU A 383 -10.92 -7.22 -18.92
N SER A 384 -11.47 -6.78 -20.06
CA SER A 384 -12.46 -7.52 -20.85
C SER A 384 -12.00 -8.95 -21.18
N GLY A 385 -10.73 -9.12 -21.54
CA GLY A 385 -10.11 -10.42 -21.85
C GLY A 385 -9.95 -11.37 -20.66
N LEU A 386 -10.10 -10.87 -19.42
CA LEU A 386 -9.87 -11.66 -18.19
C LEU A 386 -11.15 -12.20 -17.55
N LYS A 387 -12.33 -11.75 -18.00
CA LYS A 387 -13.62 -12.12 -17.39
C LYS A 387 -13.91 -13.62 -17.37
N THR A 388 -13.32 -14.37 -18.30
CA THR A 388 -13.53 -15.83 -18.44
C THR A 388 -12.37 -16.66 -17.91
N VAL A 389 -11.34 -16.04 -17.36
CA VAL A 389 -10.15 -16.73 -16.84
C VAL A 389 -10.49 -17.39 -15.50
N ALA A 390 -10.37 -18.72 -15.44
CA ALA A 390 -10.37 -19.47 -14.19
C ALA A 390 -8.96 -19.46 -13.58
N VAL A 391 -8.88 -19.41 -12.25
CA VAL A 391 -7.62 -19.37 -11.50
C VAL A 391 -7.49 -20.64 -10.66
#